data_AF-A0A7W1K141-F1
#
_entry.id   AF-A0A7W1K141-F1
#
_cell.length_a   1.000
_cell.length_b   1.000
_cell.length_c   1.000
_cell.angle_alpha   90.00
_cell.angle_beta   90.00
_cell.angle_gamma   90.00
#
_symmetry.space_group_name_H-M   'P 1'
#
loop_
_entity.id
_entity.type
_entity.pdbx_description
1 polymer ?
#
loop_
_entity_poly.entity_id
_entity_poly.type
_entity_poly.pdbx_seq_one_letter_code
_entity_poly.pdbx_strand_id
1 'polypeptide(L)'
;PEKLGEREMVRQSDLGRLVRLAVEFDDGERTTRDYIADLEARFSSRGVDRLGVHLLTLHGAKGLEFDAVFIPRLEEKELPIRQAKKPGEIAEERRLFYVGLTRARRHLALSWGGKPSRFLAELDIAATRARKLREAEPDDPLYAALKRWRLERATADDLPAYVVFHNSTLAEIAGRRPRDLSELGAIQGVGPTKLDRYGGDVLRVVAASGEQEVEQDRRVAADAAA
;
A
#
# COMPACT_ATOMS: atom_id res chain seq x y z
N PRO A 1 -36.15 28.97 -7.06
CA PRO A 1 -36.18 28.42 -5.68
C PRO A 1 -34.91 27.62 -5.41
N GLU A 2 -33.87 28.31 -4.95
CA GLU A 2 -32.53 27.76 -4.78
C GLU A 2 -32.39 27.03 -3.44
N LYS A 3 -31.71 25.87 -3.52
CA LYS A 3 -31.40 24.91 -2.45
C LYS A 3 -32.50 23.86 -2.19
N LEU A 4 -32.75 23.03 -3.20
CA LEU A 4 -33.15 21.64 -2.96
C LEU A 4 -32.06 21.02 -2.06
N GLY A 5 -32.40 20.62 -0.84
CA GLY A 5 -31.43 20.04 0.10
C GLY A 5 -30.80 18.76 -0.46
N GLU A 6 -29.65 18.33 0.07
CA GLU A 6 -28.91 17.14 -0.42
C GLU A 6 -29.80 15.90 -0.61
N ARG A 7 -30.77 15.69 0.29
CA ARG A 7 -31.75 14.59 0.19
C ARG A 7 -32.61 14.66 -1.07
N GLU A 8 -32.94 15.85 -1.52
CA GLU A 8 -33.78 16.08 -2.69
C GLU A 8 -32.98 15.93 -3.98
N MET A 9 -31.70 16.31 -3.98
CA MET A 9 -30.79 15.99 -5.09
C MET A 9 -30.60 14.49 -5.28
N VAL A 10 -30.46 13.73 -4.18
CA VAL A 10 -30.37 12.27 -4.22
C VAL A 10 -31.65 11.66 -4.81
N ARG A 11 -32.83 12.10 -4.36
CA ARG A 11 -34.11 11.63 -4.90
C ARG A 11 -34.28 11.92 -6.38
N GLN A 12 -33.89 13.11 -6.84
CA GLN A 12 -33.91 13.48 -8.26
C GLN A 12 -32.98 12.59 -9.09
N SER A 13 -31.78 12.27 -8.56
CA SER A 13 -30.85 11.35 -9.20
C SER A 13 -31.38 9.91 -9.27
N ASP A 14 -31.98 9.42 -8.19
CA ASP A 14 -32.58 8.09 -8.12
C ASP A 14 -33.78 7.95 -9.06
N LEU A 15 -34.64 8.98 -9.12
CA LEU A 15 -35.74 9.04 -10.08
C LEU A 15 -35.22 9.04 -11.52
N GLY A 16 -34.19 9.83 -11.81
CA GLY A 16 -33.54 9.83 -13.12
C GLY A 16 -32.96 8.47 -13.50
N ARG A 17 -32.46 7.70 -12.53
CA ARG A 17 -31.99 6.33 -12.76
C ARG A 17 -33.14 5.37 -13.05
N LEU A 18 -34.25 5.45 -12.32
CA LEU A 18 -35.44 4.65 -12.56
C LEU A 18 -36.03 4.90 -13.96
N VAL A 19 -36.02 6.15 -14.44
CA VAL A 19 -36.50 6.47 -15.79
C VAL A 19 -35.57 5.88 -16.86
N ARG A 20 -34.25 6.01 -16.71
CA ARG A 20 -33.28 5.43 -17.66
C ARG A 20 -33.42 3.91 -17.76
N LEU A 21 -33.52 3.23 -16.63
CA LEU A 21 -33.70 1.78 -16.58
C LEU A 21 -35.01 1.34 -17.25
N ALA A 22 -36.08 2.13 -17.14
CA ALA A 22 -37.34 1.85 -17.83
C ALA A 22 -37.18 1.94 -19.36
N VAL A 23 -36.49 2.98 -19.85
CA VAL A 23 -36.21 3.16 -21.28
C VAL A 23 -35.32 2.05 -21.84
N GLU A 24 -34.31 1.59 -21.07
CA GLU A 24 -33.45 0.46 -21.46
C GLU A 24 -34.18 -0.89 -21.43
N PHE A 25 -35.16 -1.03 -20.53
CA PHE A 25 -35.93 -2.26 -20.38
C PHE A 25 -37.03 -2.41 -21.43
N ASP A 26 -37.58 -1.29 -21.92
CA ASP A 26 -38.67 -1.24 -22.88
C ASP A 26 -38.22 -1.70 -24.28
N ASP A 27 -38.87 -2.74 -24.79
CA ASP A 27 -38.70 -3.27 -26.15
C ASP A 27 -39.96 -3.05 -27.01
N GLY A 28 -40.94 -2.29 -26.52
CA GLY A 28 -42.22 -2.03 -27.16
C GLY A 28 -43.32 -3.06 -26.87
N GLU A 29 -42.99 -4.18 -26.22
CA GLU A 29 -43.96 -5.24 -25.87
C GLU A 29 -44.09 -5.45 -24.35
N ARG A 30 -43.03 -5.15 -23.59
CA ARG A 30 -43.00 -5.31 -22.13
C ARG A 30 -43.91 -4.34 -21.40
N THR A 31 -44.48 -4.80 -20.29
CA THR A 31 -45.38 -4.01 -19.45
C THR A 31 -44.66 -3.39 -18.25
N THR A 32 -45.30 -2.40 -17.62
CA THR A 32 -44.86 -1.85 -16.34
C THR A 32 -44.72 -2.92 -15.25
N ARG A 33 -45.54 -3.98 -15.29
CA ARG A 33 -45.45 -5.10 -14.34
C ARG A 33 -44.14 -5.88 -14.54
N ASP A 34 -43.77 -6.12 -15.79
CA ASP A 34 -42.51 -6.81 -16.14
C ASP A 34 -41.31 -5.96 -15.71
N TYR A 35 -41.42 -4.64 -15.84
CA TYR A 35 -40.39 -3.72 -15.36
C TYR A 35 -40.25 -3.74 -13.83
N ILE A 36 -41.36 -3.76 -13.09
CA ILE A 36 -41.33 -3.88 -11.62
C ILE A 36 -40.70 -5.23 -11.22
N ALA A 37 -41.08 -6.32 -11.88
CA ALA A 37 -40.50 -7.65 -11.61
C ALA A 37 -38.99 -7.70 -11.93
N ASP A 38 -38.55 -7.05 -13.00
CA ASP A 38 -37.14 -6.90 -13.35
C ASP A 38 -36.38 -6.05 -12.31
N LEU A 39 -36.94 -4.92 -11.85
CA LEU A 39 -36.35 -4.14 -10.76
C LEU A 39 -36.27 -4.95 -9.47
N GLU A 40 -37.33 -5.67 -9.11
CA GLU A 40 -37.32 -6.57 -7.97
C GLU A 40 -36.25 -7.64 -8.15
N ALA A 41 -36.13 -8.31 -9.30
CA ALA A 41 -35.06 -9.28 -9.54
C ALA A 41 -33.65 -8.64 -9.49
N ARG A 42 -33.47 -7.46 -10.08
CA ARG A 42 -32.22 -6.68 -10.14
C ARG A 42 -31.82 -6.07 -8.81
N PHE A 43 -32.73 -5.85 -7.88
CA PHE A 43 -32.42 -5.20 -6.60
C PHE A 43 -32.78 -6.05 -5.36
N SER A 44 -33.45 -7.19 -5.51
CA SER A 44 -33.88 -8.01 -4.36
C SER A 44 -32.84 -8.99 -3.83
N SER A 45 -31.71 -9.22 -4.50
CA SER A 45 -30.69 -10.13 -3.95
C SER A 45 -29.56 -9.41 -3.22
N ARG A 46 -29.66 -9.49 -1.90
CA ARG A 46 -28.62 -9.26 -0.89
C ARG A 46 -27.64 -10.46 -0.84
N GLY A 47 -27.31 -11.08 -1.98
CA GLY A 47 -26.67 -12.42 -2.06
C GLY A 47 -25.47 -12.51 -3.00
N VAL A 48 -24.58 -13.46 -2.70
CA VAL A 48 -23.27 -13.72 -3.32
C VAL A 48 -23.37 -14.38 -4.71
N ASP A 49 -24.56 -14.78 -5.16
CA ASP A 49 -24.80 -15.49 -6.43
C ASP A 49 -24.83 -14.58 -7.68
N ARG A 50 -24.29 -13.37 -7.62
CA ARG A 50 -24.14 -12.51 -8.79
C ARG A 50 -22.71 -12.54 -9.29
N LEU A 51 -22.52 -12.89 -10.56
CA LEU A 51 -21.26 -12.72 -11.28
C LEU A 51 -20.90 -11.22 -11.28
N GLY A 52 -19.91 -10.82 -10.48
CA GLY A 52 -19.46 -9.43 -10.41
C GLY A 52 -18.64 -9.11 -9.17
N VAL A 53 -18.18 -7.86 -9.07
CA VAL A 53 -17.47 -7.36 -7.89
C VAL A 53 -18.48 -6.86 -6.86
N HIS A 54 -18.43 -7.40 -5.64
CA HIS A 54 -19.31 -7.00 -4.55
C HIS A 54 -18.74 -5.79 -3.81
N LEU A 55 -19.40 -4.63 -3.93
CA LEU A 55 -19.10 -3.45 -3.12
C LEU A 55 -20.02 -3.45 -1.89
N LEU A 56 -19.43 -3.66 -0.72
CA LEU A 56 -20.14 -3.81 0.54
C LEU A 56 -19.49 -2.95 1.63
N THR A 57 -20.27 -2.59 2.64
CA THR A 57 -19.70 -2.10 3.90
C THR A 57 -19.14 -3.28 4.70
N LEU A 58 -18.22 -3.04 5.64
CA LEU A 58 -17.70 -4.11 6.52
C LEU A 58 -18.82 -4.83 7.28
N HIS A 59 -19.85 -4.10 7.72
CA HIS A 59 -21.03 -4.68 8.35
C HIS A 59 -21.82 -5.57 7.39
N GLY A 60 -21.99 -5.13 6.13
CA GLY A 60 -22.69 -5.88 5.09
C GLY A 60 -21.97 -7.16 4.66
N ALA A 61 -20.67 -7.27 4.94
CA ALA A 61 -19.89 -8.47 4.64
C ALA A 61 -20.02 -9.58 5.72
N LYS A 62 -20.69 -9.31 6.85
CA LYS A 62 -20.86 -10.28 7.93
C LYS A 62 -21.60 -11.53 7.42
N GLY A 63 -21.00 -12.70 7.64
CA GLY A 63 -21.56 -13.98 7.19
C GLY A 63 -21.26 -14.32 5.73
N LEU A 64 -20.57 -13.45 5.00
CA LEU A 64 -20.09 -13.71 3.64
C LEU A 64 -18.61 -14.07 3.67
N GLU A 65 -18.13 -14.70 2.59
CA GLU A 65 -16.72 -14.99 2.33
C GLU A 65 -16.44 -14.89 0.84
N PHE A 66 -15.23 -14.47 0.49
CA PHE A 66 -14.79 -14.25 -0.89
C PHE A 66 -13.36 -14.76 -1.09
N ASP A 67 -13.02 -15.20 -2.30
CA ASP A 67 -11.65 -15.61 -2.62
C ASP A 67 -10.65 -14.44 -2.52
N ALA A 68 -11.09 -13.24 -2.89
CA ALA A 68 -10.32 -12.01 -2.79
C ALA A 68 -11.13 -10.89 -2.12
N VAL A 69 -10.51 -10.20 -1.15
CA VAL A 69 -11.09 -9.04 -0.45
C VAL A 69 -10.14 -7.86 -0.53
N PHE A 70 -10.70 -6.70 -0.87
CA PHE A 70 -9.99 -5.43 -0.92
C PHE A 70 -10.60 -4.52 0.14
N ILE A 71 -9.80 -4.08 1.12
CA ILE A 71 -10.22 -3.11 2.12
C ILE A 71 -9.51 -1.79 1.81
N PRO A 72 -10.19 -0.85 1.13
CA PRO A 72 -9.61 0.44 0.79
C PRO A 72 -9.60 1.39 1.99
N ARG A 73 -8.71 2.39 1.91
CA ARG A 73 -8.69 3.56 2.80
C ARG A 73 -8.64 3.21 4.30
N LEU A 74 -7.76 2.29 4.67
CA LEU A 74 -7.49 1.95 6.07
C LEU A 74 -6.67 3.04 6.76
N GLU A 75 -7.37 4.11 7.13
CA GLU A 75 -6.80 5.35 7.64
C GLU A 75 -7.35 5.69 9.03
N GLU A 76 -6.55 6.42 9.78
CA GLU A 76 -6.95 6.94 11.09
C GLU A 76 -8.12 7.92 10.93
N LYS A 77 -9.15 7.80 11.79
CA LYS A 77 -10.44 8.52 11.72
C LYS A 77 -11.44 8.02 10.67
N GLU A 78 -11.04 7.10 9.79
CA GLU A 78 -11.95 6.35 8.89
C GLU A 78 -12.25 4.96 9.47
N LEU A 79 -11.20 4.23 9.87
CA LEU A 79 -11.33 2.97 10.61
C LEU A 79 -10.17 2.89 11.61
N PRO A 80 -10.38 3.17 12.91
CA PRO A 80 -11.67 3.46 13.55
C PRO A 80 -12.25 4.81 13.11
N ILE A 81 -13.59 4.88 13.04
CA ILE A 81 -14.28 6.14 12.74
C ILE A 81 -13.93 7.22 13.78
N ARG A 82 -13.88 8.48 13.35
CA ARG A 82 -13.54 9.65 14.19
C ARG A 82 -14.37 9.76 15.49
N GLN A 83 -15.60 9.27 15.46
CA GLN A 83 -16.55 9.32 16.57
C GLN A 83 -16.24 8.30 17.67
N ALA A 84 -15.58 7.18 17.34
CA ALA A 84 -15.19 6.17 18.31
C ALA A 84 -14.04 6.74 19.16
N LYS A 85 -14.34 7.12 20.40
CA LYS A 85 -13.36 7.73 21.32
C LYS A 85 -13.13 6.88 22.55
N LYS A 86 -14.18 6.16 22.99
CA LYS A 86 -14.10 5.31 24.17
C LYS A 86 -13.42 3.98 23.81
N PRO A 87 -12.69 3.34 24.76
CA PRO A 87 -12.05 2.06 24.51
C PRO A 87 -13.00 0.98 23.98
N GLY A 88 -14.24 0.94 24.46
CA GLY A 88 -15.25 -0.02 23.99
C GLY A 88 -15.70 0.21 22.54
N GLU A 89 -15.82 1.47 22.11
CA GLU A 89 -16.19 1.84 20.74
C GLU A 89 -15.05 1.49 19.78
N ILE A 90 -13.80 1.79 20.17
CA ILE A 90 -12.60 1.39 19.42
C ILE A 90 -12.50 -0.14 19.32
N ALA A 91 -12.82 -0.87 20.40
CA ALA A 91 -12.82 -2.32 20.38
C ALA A 91 -13.89 -2.89 19.43
N GLU A 92 -15.04 -2.23 19.27
CA GLU A 92 -16.05 -2.62 18.28
C GLU A 92 -15.55 -2.40 16.85
N GLU A 93 -14.97 -1.24 16.55
CA GLU A 93 -14.36 -0.94 15.25
C GLU A 93 -13.22 -1.94 14.93
N ARG A 94 -12.45 -2.34 15.94
CA ARG A 94 -11.43 -3.39 15.82
C ARG A 94 -12.05 -4.74 15.45
N ARG A 95 -13.16 -5.13 16.10
CA ARG A 95 -13.91 -6.34 15.74
C ARG A 95 -14.44 -6.26 14.32
N LEU A 96 -14.93 -5.11 13.89
CA LEU A 96 -15.39 -4.88 12.53
C LEU A 96 -14.27 -5.05 11.50
N PHE A 97 -13.08 -4.51 11.79
CA PHE A 97 -11.89 -4.71 10.98
C PHE A 97 -11.50 -6.19 10.89
N TYR A 98 -11.47 -6.89 12.03
CA TYR A 98 -11.21 -8.33 12.09
C TYR A 98 -12.21 -9.15 11.27
N VAL A 99 -13.51 -8.81 11.33
CA VAL A 99 -14.52 -9.42 10.47
C VAL A 99 -14.14 -9.20 9.00
N GLY A 100 -13.81 -7.98 8.59
CA GLY A 100 -13.33 -7.67 7.23
C GLY A 100 -12.17 -8.55 6.77
N LEU A 101 -11.13 -8.68 7.60
CA LEU A 101 -9.95 -9.51 7.30
C LEU A 101 -10.33 -10.98 7.08
N THR A 102 -11.20 -11.52 7.93
CA THR A 102 -11.63 -12.92 7.88
C THR A 102 -12.66 -13.21 6.80
N ARG A 103 -13.08 -12.22 6.00
CA ARG A 103 -13.91 -12.49 4.81
C ARG A 103 -13.09 -13.05 3.64
N ALA A 104 -11.76 -12.90 3.69
CA ALA A 104 -10.86 -13.32 2.63
C ALA A 104 -10.43 -14.78 2.80
N ARG A 105 -10.61 -15.60 1.76
CA ARG A 105 -10.13 -17.00 1.75
C ARG A 105 -8.70 -17.12 1.26
N ARG A 106 -8.32 -16.36 0.23
CA ARG A 106 -7.01 -16.51 -0.45
C ARG A 106 -6.23 -15.22 -0.54
N HIS A 107 -6.89 -14.13 -0.94
CA HIS A 107 -6.25 -12.85 -1.21
C HIS A 107 -6.87 -11.74 -0.37
N LEU A 108 -6.01 -11.02 0.35
CA LEU A 108 -6.39 -9.83 1.10
C LEU A 108 -5.49 -8.68 0.67
N ALA A 109 -6.10 -7.61 0.18
CA ALA A 109 -5.41 -6.39 -0.19
C ALA A 109 -5.88 -5.23 0.69
N LEU A 110 -4.91 -4.58 1.36
CA LEU A 110 -5.15 -3.45 2.24
C LEU A 110 -4.50 -2.21 1.62
N SER A 111 -5.23 -1.09 1.56
CA SER A 111 -4.69 0.16 1.01
C SER A 111 -5.02 1.38 1.87
N TRP A 112 -4.15 2.38 1.81
CA TRP A 112 -4.26 3.68 2.48
C TRP A 112 -3.44 4.70 1.71
N GLY A 113 -3.85 5.97 1.72
CA GLY A 113 -3.12 7.11 1.15
C GLY A 113 -2.73 8.15 2.19
N GLY A 114 -3.49 8.26 3.28
CA GLY A 114 -3.24 9.17 4.40
C GLY A 114 -2.52 8.53 5.59
N LYS A 115 -2.77 9.06 6.79
CA LYS A 115 -2.26 8.48 8.03
C LYS A 115 -2.87 7.08 8.22
N PRO A 116 -2.06 6.00 8.26
CA PRO A 116 -2.59 4.64 8.34
C PRO A 116 -3.39 4.44 9.63
N SER A 117 -4.41 3.59 9.55
CA SER A 117 -5.18 3.13 10.71
C SER A 117 -4.24 2.56 11.77
N ARG A 118 -4.48 2.91 13.04
CA ARG A 118 -3.78 2.29 14.18
C ARG A 118 -3.88 0.76 14.18
N PHE A 119 -4.94 0.17 13.62
CA PHE A 119 -5.10 -1.28 13.56
C PHE A 119 -4.08 -1.97 12.64
N LEU A 120 -3.52 -1.25 11.66
CA LEU A 120 -2.44 -1.78 10.81
C LEU A 120 -1.11 -1.90 11.56
N ALA A 121 -0.88 -1.04 12.56
CA ALA A 121 0.31 -1.11 13.40
C ALA A 121 0.28 -2.33 14.33
N GLU A 122 -0.92 -2.67 14.84
CA GLU A 122 -1.11 -3.85 15.69
C GLU A 122 -0.88 -5.17 14.94
N LEU A 123 -1.03 -5.17 13.62
CA LEU A 123 -0.73 -6.31 12.75
C LEU A 123 0.72 -6.32 12.25
N ASP A 124 1.55 -5.35 12.65
CA ASP A 124 2.91 -5.12 12.16
C ASP A 124 3.00 -4.90 10.62
N ILE A 125 1.87 -4.62 9.97
CA ILE A 125 1.79 -4.41 8.51
C ILE A 125 2.32 -3.02 8.14
N ALA A 126 1.98 -2.00 8.94
CA ALA A 126 2.43 -0.64 8.70
C ALA A 126 3.95 -0.51 8.83
N ALA A 127 4.55 -1.15 9.83
CA ALA A 127 6.00 -1.18 10.02
C ALA A 127 6.70 -1.99 8.91
N THR A 128 6.10 -3.09 8.45
CA THR A 128 6.61 -3.87 7.32
C THR A 128 6.60 -3.07 6.01
N ARG A 129 5.54 -2.30 5.74
CA ARG A 129 5.51 -1.38 4.59
C ARG A 129 6.47 -0.21 4.77
N ALA A 130 6.55 0.41 5.95
CA ALA A 130 7.50 1.48 6.23
C ALA A 130 8.95 1.00 6.12
N ARG A 131 9.26 -0.24 6.52
CA ARG A 131 10.55 -0.90 6.31
C ARG A 131 10.82 -1.16 4.82
N LYS A 132 9.79 -1.50 4.04
CA LYS A 132 9.88 -1.67 2.58
C LYS A 132 9.98 -0.33 1.81
N LEU A 133 9.46 0.76 2.38
CA LEU A 133 9.51 2.13 1.86
C LEU A 133 10.62 2.99 2.45
N ARG A 134 11.37 2.50 3.44
CA ARG A 134 12.65 3.09 3.87
C ARG A 134 13.69 2.82 2.77
N GLU A 135 13.48 3.47 1.63
CA GLU A 135 14.58 3.89 0.79
C GLU A 135 15.45 4.81 1.65
N ALA A 136 16.75 4.54 1.74
CA ALA A 136 17.71 5.35 2.49
C ALA A 136 17.50 6.85 2.20
N GLU A 137 17.51 7.66 3.26
CA GLU A 137 17.41 9.11 3.15
C GLU A 137 18.48 9.65 2.18
N PRO A 138 18.17 10.70 1.40
CA PRO A 138 19.10 11.31 0.45
C PRO A 138 20.48 11.68 1.02
N ASP A 139 20.58 11.88 2.33
CA ASP A 139 21.76 12.37 3.07
C ASP A 139 22.63 11.27 3.70
N ASP A 140 22.37 9.97 3.47
CA ASP A 140 23.29 8.93 3.93
C ASP A 140 24.64 9.01 3.17
N PRO A 141 25.79 9.23 3.85
CA PRO A 141 27.11 9.30 3.22
C PRO A 141 27.48 8.04 2.42
N LEU A 142 27.07 6.86 2.88
CA LEU A 142 27.26 5.60 2.18
C LEU A 142 26.40 5.53 0.92
N TYR A 143 25.16 6.01 0.96
CA TYR A 143 24.32 6.08 -0.23
C TYR A 143 24.91 7.02 -1.29
N ALA A 144 25.50 8.15 -0.88
CA ALA A 144 26.24 9.04 -1.77
C ALA A 144 27.50 8.36 -2.35
N ALA A 145 28.25 7.61 -1.54
CA ALA A 145 29.42 6.86 -1.98
C ALA A 145 29.06 5.78 -3.01
N LEU A 146 27.98 5.03 -2.77
CA LEU A 146 27.47 4.02 -3.69
C LEU A 146 26.99 4.62 -5.02
N LYS A 147 26.37 5.81 -5.01
CA LYS A 147 26.01 6.53 -6.25
C LYS A 147 27.24 6.89 -7.08
N ARG A 148 28.29 7.41 -6.44
CA ARG A 148 29.55 7.78 -7.12
C ARG A 148 30.21 6.53 -7.71
N TRP A 149 30.39 5.49 -6.90
CA TRP A 149 30.96 4.22 -7.34
C TRP A 149 30.19 3.63 -8.53
N ARG A 150 28.85 3.64 -8.49
CA ARG A 150 28.03 3.14 -9.59
C ARG A 150 28.25 3.93 -10.88
N LEU A 151 28.37 5.26 -10.79
CA LEU A 151 28.60 6.09 -11.98
C LEU A 151 29.98 5.80 -12.58
N GLU A 152 31.02 5.73 -11.76
CA GLU A 152 32.38 5.37 -12.19
C GLU A 152 32.41 3.99 -12.85
N ARG A 153 31.75 2.99 -12.25
CA ARG A 153 31.67 1.64 -12.79
C ARG A 153 30.90 1.60 -14.11
N ALA A 154 29.76 2.27 -14.18
CA ALA A 154 28.92 2.33 -15.36
C ALA A 154 29.65 2.99 -16.54
N THR A 155 30.39 4.07 -16.29
CA THR A 155 31.25 4.71 -17.28
C THR A 155 32.38 3.79 -17.73
N ALA A 156 33.03 3.07 -16.81
CA ALA A 156 34.10 2.14 -17.15
C ALA A 156 33.60 0.94 -17.99
N ASP A 157 32.38 0.48 -17.72
CA ASP A 157 31.75 -0.63 -18.44
C ASP A 157 30.99 -0.17 -19.71
N ASP A 158 30.96 1.13 -20.02
CA ASP A 158 30.17 1.75 -21.10
C ASP A 158 28.67 1.35 -21.07
N LEU A 159 28.09 1.33 -19.87
CA LEU A 159 26.70 0.99 -19.64
C LEU A 159 25.97 2.12 -18.91
N PRO A 160 24.65 2.30 -19.13
CA PRO A 160 23.87 3.18 -18.28
C PRO A 160 23.90 2.73 -16.81
N ALA A 161 24.01 3.67 -15.87
CA ALA A 161 24.20 3.37 -14.44
C ALA A 161 23.13 2.45 -13.83
N TYR A 162 21.87 2.53 -14.30
CA TYR A 162 20.79 1.68 -13.81
C TYR A 162 21.00 0.19 -14.14
N VAL A 163 21.82 -0.15 -15.14
CA VAL A 163 22.15 -1.54 -15.50
C VAL A 163 23.04 -2.18 -14.43
N VAL A 164 23.97 -1.42 -13.85
CA VAL A 164 24.81 -1.85 -12.72
C VAL A 164 23.92 -2.10 -11.50
N PHE A 165 23.25 -1.07 -10.98
CA PHE A 165 22.23 -1.19 -9.93
C PHE A 165 21.18 -0.08 -10.03
N HIS A 166 19.93 -0.39 -9.69
CA HIS A 166 18.89 0.64 -9.53
C HIS A 166 19.11 1.44 -8.24
N ASN A 167 18.54 2.64 -8.16
CA ASN A 167 18.62 3.48 -6.95
C ASN A 167 18.05 2.76 -5.72
N SER A 168 16.97 1.99 -5.89
CA SER A 168 16.36 1.18 -4.83
C SER A 168 17.34 0.17 -4.24
N THR A 169 18.09 -0.54 -5.08
CA THR A 169 19.10 -1.50 -4.63
C THR A 169 20.24 -0.82 -3.88
N LEU A 170 20.73 0.34 -4.38
CA LEU A 170 21.75 1.11 -3.66
C LEU A 170 21.25 1.61 -2.29
N ALA A 171 19.99 2.04 -2.22
CA ALA A 171 19.36 2.49 -0.99
C ALA A 171 19.19 1.33 0.01
N GLU A 172 18.84 0.13 -0.47
CA GLU A 172 18.75 -1.06 0.36
C GLU A 172 20.12 -1.53 0.86
N ILE A 173 21.18 -1.43 0.05
CA ILE A 173 22.55 -1.69 0.47
C ILE A 173 22.98 -0.70 1.56
N ALA A 174 22.72 0.60 1.37
CA ALA A 174 23.05 1.63 2.37
C ALA A 174 22.31 1.40 3.69
N GLY A 175 21.02 1.02 3.64
CA GLY A 175 20.23 0.76 4.83
C GLY A 175 20.61 -0.54 5.58
N ARG A 176 21.08 -1.57 4.88
CA ARG A 176 21.46 -2.86 5.49
C ARG A 176 22.93 -2.96 5.87
N ARG A 177 23.81 -2.21 5.19
CA ARG A 177 25.28 -2.21 5.39
C ARG A 177 25.88 -3.64 5.43
N PRO A 178 25.71 -4.42 4.35
CA PRO A 178 26.16 -5.81 4.32
C PRO A 178 27.67 -5.91 4.49
N ARG A 179 28.13 -6.88 5.30
CA ARG A 179 29.54 -7.10 5.63
C ARG A 179 30.17 -8.24 4.85
N ASP A 180 29.35 -9.05 4.19
CA ASP A 180 29.80 -10.16 3.35
C ASP A 180 28.93 -10.34 2.10
N LEU A 181 29.37 -11.23 1.20
CA LEU A 181 28.68 -11.50 -0.05
C LEU A 181 27.32 -12.18 0.16
N SER A 182 27.14 -12.93 1.26
CA SER A 182 25.88 -13.60 1.56
C SER A 182 24.80 -12.59 1.98
N GLU A 183 25.15 -11.63 2.85
CA GLU A 183 24.29 -10.53 3.25
C GLU A 183 23.94 -9.63 2.05
N LEU A 184 24.90 -9.37 1.16
CA LEU A 184 24.69 -8.61 -0.07
C LEU A 184 23.78 -9.34 -1.06
N GLY A 185 23.93 -10.67 -1.21
CA GLY A 185 23.09 -11.50 -2.07
C GLY A 185 21.63 -11.64 -1.59
N ALA A 186 21.36 -11.34 -0.32
CA ALA A 186 19.99 -11.33 0.22
C ALA A 186 19.18 -10.06 -0.16
N ILE A 187 19.81 -9.10 -0.84
CA ILE A 187 19.19 -7.84 -1.28
C ILE A 187 18.50 -8.03 -2.63
N GLN A 188 17.27 -7.53 -2.75
CA GLN A 188 16.50 -7.65 -3.98
C GLN A 188 17.15 -6.82 -5.11
N GLY A 189 17.44 -7.48 -6.23
CA GLY A 189 18.15 -6.88 -7.38
C GLY A 189 19.65 -7.17 -7.42
N VAL A 190 20.21 -7.88 -6.44
CA VAL A 190 21.58 -8.41 -6.46
C VAL A 190 21.55 -9.91 -6.79
N GLY A 191 21.39 -10.22 -8.08
CA GLY A 191 21.47 -11.60 -8.57
C GLY A 191 22.91 -12.14 -8.59
N PRO A 192 23.09 -13.47 -8.77
CA PRO A 192 24.41 -14.12 -8.71
C PRO A 192 25.43 -13.49 -9.66
N THR A 193 25.05 -13.18 -10.91
CA THR A 193 25.92 -12.51 -11.87
C THR A 193 26.40 -11.13 -11.40
N LYS A 194 25.55 -10.35 -10.73
CA LYS A 194 25.91 -9.04 -10.20
C LYS A 194 26.76 -9.17 -8.94
N LEU A 195 26.49 -10.20 -8.13
CA LEU A 195 27.29 -10.50 -6.94
C LEU A 195 28.72 -10.90 -7.33
N ASP A 196 28.88 -11.75 -8.33
CA ASP A 196 30.19 -12.15 -8.85
C ASP A 196 30.95 -10.97 -9.46
N ARG A 197 30.23 -10.12 -10.22
CA ARG A 197 30.86 -9.02 -10.97
C ARG A 197 31.17 -7.79 -10.13
N TYR A 198 30.32 -7.47 -9.15
CA TYR A 198 30.38 -6.20 -8.42
C TYR A 198 30.45 -6.36 -6.89
N GLY A 199 30.21 -7.56 -6.35
CA GLY A 199 30.03 -7.76 -4.91
C GLY A 199 31.24 -7.33 -4.09
N GLY A 200 32.44 -7.69 -4.53
CA GLY A 200 33.68 -7.30 -3.85
C GLY A 200 33.91 -5.78 -3.83
N ASP A 201 33.50 -5.07 -4.88
CA ASP A 201 33.67 -3.62 -4.96
C ASP A 201 32.67 -2.89 -4.08
N VAL A 202 31.42 -3.35 -4.09
CA VAL A 202 30.36 -2.80 -3.23
C VAL A 202 30.73 -2.97 -1.76
N LEU A 203 31.20 -4.15 -1.35
CA LEU A 203 31.62 -4.39 0.04
C LEU A 203 32.80 -3.49 0.45
N ARG A 204 33.73 -3.19 -0.47
CA ARG A 204 34.80 -2.22 -0.21
C ARG A 204 34.27 -0.81 0.01
N VAL A 205 33.28 -0.37 -0.77
CA VAL A 205 32.63 0.94 -0.57
C VAL A 205 31.90 0.98 0.78
N VAL A 206 31.18 -0.09 1.14
CA VAL A 206 30.49 -0.19 2.44
C VAL A 206 31.48 -0.14 3.61
N ALA A 207 32.59 -0.88 3.53
CA ALA A 207 33.62 -0.87 4.56
C ALA A 207 34.27 0.52 4.71
N ALA A 208 34.62 1.18 3.59
CA ALA A 208 35.25 2.49 3.59
C ALA A 208 34.36 3.60 4.19
N SER A 209 33.04 3.56 3.94
CA SER A 209 32.12 4.52 4.56
C SER A 209 31.97 4.31 6.06
N GLY A 210 32.05 3.07 6.55
CA GLY A 210 32.04 2.77 7.99
C GLY A 210 33.27 3.34 8.73
N GLU A 211 34.44 3.36 8.09
CA GLU A 211 35.65 3.96 8.66
C GLU A 211 35.57 5.50 8.71
N GLN A 212 34.96 6.12 7.70
CA GLN A 212 34.78 7.58 7.63
C GLN A 212 33.80 8.11 8.68
N GLU A 213 32.72 7.38 8.96
CA GLU A 213 31.78 7.74 10.03
C GLU A 213 32.44 7.65 11.42
N VAL A 214 33.23 6.60 11.69
CA VAL A 214 33.93 6.43 12.98
C VAL A 214 34.97 7.53 13.20
N GLU A 215 35.68 7.96 12.16
CA GLU A 215 36.63 9.08 12.24
C GLU A 215 35.93 10.43 12.40
N GLN A 216 34.80 10.64 11.72
CA GLN A 216 34.00 11.85 11.85
C GLN A 216 33.39 11.99 13.25
N ASP A 217 32.86 10.92 13.82
CA ASP A 217 32.32 10.89 15.18
C ASP A 217 33.41 11.14 16.24
N ARG A 218 34.62 10.59 16.05
CA ARG A 218 35.76 10.84 16.94
C ARG A 218 36.22 12.29 16.92
N ARG A 219 36.20 12.95 15.76
CA ARG A 219 36.54 14.38 15.63
C ARG A 219 35.51 15.28 16.29
N VAL A 220 34.22 15.00 16.08
CA VAL A 220 33.13 15.75 16.73
C VAL A 220 33.20 15.60 18.26
N ALA A 221 33.53 14.41 18.76
CA ALA A 221 33.72 14.18 20.20
C ALA A 221 34.96 14.90 20.76
N ALA A 222 36.03 15.06 19.98
CA ALA A 222 37.23 15.79 20.39
C ALA A 222 37.01 17.31 20.43
N ASP A 223 36.31 17.87 19.43
CA ASP A 223 35.97 19.30 19.38
C ASP A 223 34.96 19.71 20.48
N ALA A 224 34.09 18.80 20.91
CA ALA A 224 33.16 19.05 22.02
C ALA A 224 33.82 19.01 23.41
N ALA A 225 35.06 18.50 23.51
CA ALA A 225 35.82 18.38 24.75
C ALA A 225 36.92 19.45 24.92
N ALA A 226 37.11 20.31 23.92
CA ALA A 226 38.04 21.45 23.91
C ALA A 226 37.31 22.77 24.25
#